data_AF-A0A238XNY9-F1
#
_entry.id   AF-A0A238XNY9-F1
#
_cell.length_a   1.000
_cell.length_b   1.000
_cell.length_c   1.000
_cell.angle_alpha   90.00
_cell.angle_beta   90.00
_cell.angle_gamma   90.00
#
_symmetry.space_group_name_H-M   'P 1'
#
loop_
_entity.id
_entity.type
_entity.pdbx_description
1 polymer ?
#
loop_
_entity_poly.entity_id
_entity_poly.type
_entity_poly.pdbx_seq_one_letter_code
_entity_poly.pdbx_strand_id
1 'polypeptide(L)'
;MNNSPIIFERIKELNKRFENIAKELQANQEVFKMPSEIKDSLSKIGKGLIRVYTETPDNLLNISKFGWFLDLDCEMKYSFELNDLIENDKYDEAEKSLVNYYSNNLTEIFEVLSKRHPIRKEILSQIEKSYNEELFYLTIPVVLSQIDGICNDITTKKFFIKNKEYLPEVYPIIEKMHSSMTDIFLAPIKNSSPLNVWEKKIGDFPLKLNRHEILHGVDINYGNKINSLKCISLLKYISDLIIRIDR
;
A
#
# COMPACT_ATOMS: atom_id res chain seq x y z
N MET A 1 6.07 -11.67 16.85
CA MET A 1 6.12 -13.08 16.40
C MET A 1 4.75 -13.70 16.64
N ASN A 2 4.30 -14.54 15.70
CA ASN A 2 3.11 -15.41 15.71
C ASN A 2 1.72 -14.81 15.45
N ASN A 3 1.47 -14.47 14.17
CA ASN A 3 0.19 -14.75 13.47
C ASN A 3 0.41 -15.09 11.96
N SER A 4 1.64 -15.49 11.61
CA SER A 4 2.04 -15.96 10.27
C SER A 4 1.33 -17.23 9.74
N PRO A 5 0.81 -18.19 10.55
CA PRO A 5 0.33 -19.48 10.02
C PRO A 5 -0.92 -19.36 9.13
N ILE A 6 -1.86 -18.46 9.46
CA ILE A 6 -3.17 -18.40 8.79
C ILE A 6 -3.05 -17.81 7.38
N ILE A 7 -2.19 -16.81 7.20
CA ILE A 7 -1.88 -16.24 5.89
C ILE A 7 -1.09 -17.25 5.06
N PHE A 8 -0.12 -17.94 5.68
CA PHE A 8 0.62 -19.01 5.01
C PHE A 8 -0.30 -20.15 4.57
N GLU A 9 -1.28 -20.54 5.39
CA GLU A 9 -2.29 -21.54 5.04
C GLU A 9 -3.20 -21.07 3.92
N ARG A 10 -3.67 -19.81 3.94
CA ARG A 10 -4.48 -19.24 2.85
C ARG A 10 -3.71 -19.14 1.53
N ILE A 11 -2.45 -18.72 1.57
CA ILE A 11 -1.56 -18.70 0.40
C ILE A 11 -1.32 -20.13 -0.10
N LYS A 12 -1.12 -21.09 0.81
CA LYS A 12 -0.95 -22.51 0.46
C LYS A 12 -2.23 -23.10 -0.14
N GLU A 13 -3.40 -22.68 0.32
CA GLU A 13 -4.70 -23.08 -0.22
C GLU A 13 -4.93 -22.45 -1.61
N LEU A 14 -4.59 -21.17 -1.80
CA LEU A 14 -4.59 -20.50 -3.10
C LEU A 14 -3.63 -21.17 -4.09
N ASN A 15 -2.40 -21.48 -3.67
CA ASN A 15 -1.44 -22.22 -4.48
C ASN A 15 -1.99 -23.60 -4.84
N LYS A 16 -2.61 -24.31 -3.90
CA LYS A 16 -3.26 -25.59 -4.16
C LYS A 16 -4.44 -25.47 -5.13
N ARG A 17 -5.22 -24.39 -5.06
CA ARG A 17 -6.30 -24.10 -6.02
C ARG A 17 -5.75 -23.79 -7.41
N PHE A 18 -4.69 -22.99 -7.52
CA PHE A 18 -4.03 -22.73 -8.80
C PHE A 18 -3.36 -23.97 -9.38
N GLU A 19 -2.71 -24.80 -8.55
CA GLU A 19 -2.18 -26.10 -8.95
C GLU A 19 -3.29 -27.06 -9.39
N ASN A 20 -4.44 -27.06 -8.71
CA ASN A 20 -5.59 -27.86 -9.10
C ASN A 20 -6.19 -27.38 -10.42
N ILE A 21 -6.32 -26.06 -10.63
CA ILE A 21 -6.73 -25.49 -11.92
C ILE A 21 -5.73 -25.88 -13.01
N ALA A 22 -4.42 -25.78 -12.75
CA ALA A 22 -3.39 -26.21 -13.70
C ALA A 22 -3.48 -27.72 -14.00
N LYS A 23 -3.77 -28.55 -12.99
CA LYS A 23 -3.99 -30.00 -13.14
C LYS A 23 -5.28 -30.32 -13.89
N GLU A 24 -6.38 -29.61 -13.64
CA GLU A 24 -7.64 -29.77 -14.37
C GLU A 24 -7.51 -29.33 -15.83
N LEU A 25 -6.77 -28.25 -16.09
CA LEU A 25 -6.39 -27.82 -17.44
C LEU A 25 -5.49 -28.86 -18.13
N GLN A 26 -4.65 -29.57 -17.37
CA GLN A 26 -3.84 -30.68 -17.89
C GLN A 26 -4.64 -31.97 -18.09
N ALA A 27 -5.59 -32.28 -17.21
CA ALA A 27 -6.40 -33.49 -17.24
C ALA A 27 -7.49 -33.44 -18.32
N ASN A 28 -7.98 -32.24 -18.65
CA ASN A 28 -8.95 -32.00 -19.72
C ASN A 28 -8.29 -31.61 -21.06
N GLN A 29 -7.02 -31.99 -21.28
CA GLN A 29 -6.29 -31.74 -22.53
C GLN A 29 -6.99 -32.28 -23.79
N GLU A 30 -7.86 -33.29 -23.65
CA GLU A 30 -8.63 -33.81 -24.79
C GLU A 30 -9.92 -33.01 -25.09
N VAL A 31 -10.45 -32.27 -24.12
CA VAL A 31 -11.67 -31.44 -24.27
C VAL A 31 -11.35 -30.09 -24.94
N PHE A 32 -10.10 -29.63 -24.83
CA PHE A 32 -9.57 -28.51 -25.59
C PHE A 32 -8.46 -29.00 -26.54
N LYS A 33 -8.80 -29.27 -27.80
CA LYS A 33 -7.82 -29.28 -28.90
C LYS A 33 -7.25 -27.86 -29.10
N MET A 34 -6.47 -27.40 -28.13
CA MET A 34 -5.80 -26.11 -28.18
C MET A 34 -4.45 -26.29 -28.88
N PRO A 35 -4.12 -25.46 -29.87
CA PRO A 35 -2.77 -25.39 -30.42
C PRO A 35 -1.73 -25.22 -29.31
N SER A 36 -0.55 -25.83 -29.48
CA SER A 36 0.57 -25.79 -28.51
C SER A 36 0.94 -24.35 -28.12
N GLU A 37 0.84 -23.43 -29.06
CA GLU A 37 1.07 -21.99 -28.89
C GLU A 37 0.14 -21.36 -27.84
N ILE A 38 -1.12 -21.81 -27.78
CA ILE A 38 -2.11 -21.32 -26.81
C ILE A 38 -1.83 -21.93 -25.43
N LYS A 39 -1.42 -23.20 -25.38
CA LYS A 39 -1.01 -23.87 -24.13
C LYS A 39 0.22 -23.21 -23.49
N ASP A 40 1.22 -22.87 -24.30
CA ASP A 40 2.43 -22.18 -23.83
C ASP A 40 2.12 -20.77 -23.36
N SER A 41 1.22 -20.07 -24.05
CA SER A 41 0.74 -18.75 -23.66
C SER A 41 -0.02 -18.80 -22.32
N LEU A 42 -0.92 -19.75 -22.14
CA LEU A 42 -1.64 -19.97 -20.87
C LEU A 42 -0.69 -20.32 -19.73
N SER A 43 0.34 -21.15 -19.98
CA SER A 43 1.36 -21.48 -18.98
C SER A 43 2.18 -20.25 -18.57
N LYS A 44 2.58 -19.42 -19.54
CA LYS A 44 3.30 -18.16 -19.27
C LYS A 44 2.43 -17.18 -18.47
N ILE A 45 1.15 -17.04 -18.82
CA ILE A 45 0.20 -16.22 -18.07
C ILE A 45 0.04 -16.74 -16.64
N GLY A 46 -0.16 -18.05 -16.47
CA GLY A 46 -0.30 -18.68 -15.15
C GLY A 46 0.94 -18.46 -14.27
N LYS A 47 2.15 -18.65 -14.82
CA LYS A 47 3.41 -18.36 -14.12
C LYS A 47 3.53 -16.88 -13.75
N GLY A 48 3.16 -15.97 -14.66
CA GLY A 48 3.14 -14.54 -14.41
C GLY A 48 2.19 -14.16 -13.26
N LEU A 49 0.99 -14.72 -13.23
CA LEU A 49 0.02 -14.49 -12.16
C LEU A 49 0.51 -15.01 -10.80
N ILE A 50 1.09 -16.22 -10.76
CA ILE A 50 1.69 -16.78 -9.54
C ILE A 50 2.79 -15.85 -9.04
N ARG A 51 3.66 -15.39 -9.94
CA ARG A 51 4.74 -14.46 -9.61
C ARG A 51 4.19 -13.16 -9.01
N VAL A 52 3.19 -12.56 -9.64
CA VAL A 52 2.52 -11.34 -9.13
C VAL A 52 1.96 -11.58 -7.72
N TYR A 53 1.25 -12.69 -7.48
CA TYR A 53 0.69 -12.96 -6.16
C TYR A 53 1.72 -13.22 -5.07
N THR A 54 2.86 -13.81 -5.43
CA THR A 54 3.87 -14.25 -4.47
C THR A 54 4.89 -13.16 -4.16
N GLU A 55 5.31 -12.39 -5.17
CA GLU A 55 6.36 -11.37 -5.00
C GLU A 55 5.80 -9.97 -4.69
N THR A 56 4.59 -9.60 -5.15
CA THR A 56 4.07 -8.25 -4.90
C THR A 56 3.93 -7.89 -3.40
N PRO A 57 3.48 -8.78 -2.49
CA PRO A 57 3.45 -8.47 -1.06
C PRO A 57 4.82 -8.01 -0.51
N ASP A 58 5.89 -8.69 -0.91
CA ASP A 58 7.25 -8.38 -0.47
C ASP A 58 7.76 -7.09 -1.13
N ASN A 59 7.46 -6.87 -2.41
CA ASN A 59 7.79 -5.62 -3.11
C ASN A 59 7.13 -4.42 -2.42
N LEU A 60 5.83 -4.50 -2.14
CA LEU A 60 5.08 -3.44 -1.45
C LEU A 60 5.62 -3.19 -0.03
N LEU A 61 5.97 -4.26 0.68
CA LEU A 61 6.59 -4.16 2.00
C LEU A 61 7.94 -3.44 1.91
N ASN A 62 8.81 -3.81 0.97
CA ASN A 62 10.12 -3.19 0.79
C ASN A 62 9.99 -1.69 0.48
N ILE A 63 9.09 -1.32 -0.43
CA ILE A 63 8.80 0.09 -0.75
C ILE A 63 8.33 0.85 0.51
N SER A 64 7.47 0.24 1.34
CA SER A 64 6.97 0.87 2.57
C SER A 64 8.01 1.13 3.65
N LYS A 65 9.12 0.38 3.67
CA LYS A 65 10.25 0.64 4.60
C LYS A 65 10.90 2.00 4.34
N PHE A 66 10.74 2.52 3.12
CA PHE A 66 11.20 3.85 2.72
C PHE A 66 10.11 4.93 2.81
N GLY A 67 8.97 4.63 3.44
CA GLY A 67 7.88 5.57 3.71
C GLY A 67 6.89 5.78 2.55
N TRP A 68 6.99 5.00 1.48
CA TRP A 68 6.09 5.07 0.32
C TRP A 68 5.04 3.97 0.35
N PHE A 69 3.80 4.31 -0.01
CA PHE A 69 2.68 3.36 -0.03
C PHE A 69 2.02 3.42 -1.40
N LEU A 70 2.22 2.38 -2.22
CA LEU A 70 1.58 2.30 -3.53
C LEU A 70 0.07 2.18 -3.37
N ASP A 71 -0.65 3.11 -3.97
CA ASP A 71 -2.10 3.07 -4.07
C ASP A 71 -2.56 2.00 -5.06
N LEU A 72 -3.83 1.62 -4.97
CA LEU A 72 -4.37 0.46 -5.69
C LEU A 72 -4.70 0.75 -7.16
N ASP A 73 -4.41 1.97 -7.64
CA ASP A 73 -4.53 2.36 -9.05
C ASP A 73 -3.19 2.22 -9.79
N CYS A 74 -2.08 2.00 -9.06
CA CYS A 74 -0.79 1.64 -9.64
C CYS A 74 -0.85 0.30 -10.40
N GLU A 75 -0.18 0.24 -11.55
CA GLU A 75 0.03 -1.04 -12.23
C GLU A 75 0.93 -1.97 -11.38
N MET A 76 0.56 -3.24 -11.27
CA MET A 76 1.31 -4.21 -10.46
C MET A 76 2.79 -4.32 -10.87
N LYS A 77 3.09 -4.20 -12.18
CA LYS A 77 4.46 -4.21 -12.72
C LYS A 77 5.33 -3.11 -12.10
N TYR A 78 4.73 -1.99 -11.72
CA TYR A 78 5.45 -0.86 -11.13
C TYR A 78 6.08 -1.22 -9.78
N SER A 79 5.42 -2.08 -8.99
CA SER A 79 6.01 -2.60 -7.75
C SER A 79 7.28 -3.42 -7.99
N PHE A 80 7.38 -4.14 -9.11
CA PHE A 80 8.57 -4.91 -9.48
C PHE A 80 9.70 -4.00 -9.94
N GLU A 81 9.40 -3.01 -10.78
CA GLU A 81 10.38 -2.02 -11.25
C GLU A 81 11.00 -1.26 -10.07
N LEU A 82 10.18 -0.85 -9.10
CA LEU A 82 10.65 -0.18 -7.89
C LEU A 82 11.47 -1.11 -7.00
N ASN A 83 11.05 -2.37 -6.83
CA ASN A 83 11.78 -3.32 -6.01
C ASN A 83 13.14 -3.67 -6.61
N ASP A 84 13.25 -3.83 -7.94
CA ASP A 84 14.52 -4.05 -8.63
C ASP A 84 15.49 -2.87 -8.40
N LEU A 85 15.01 -1.63 -8.50
CA LEU A 85 15.83 -0.46 -8.18
C LEU A 85 16.30 -0.47 -6.72
N ILE A 86 15.42 -0.82 -5.78
CA ILE A 86 15.75 -0.90 -4.34
C ILE A 86 16.79 -1.99 -4.07
N GLU A 87 16.64 -3.18 -4.66
CA GLU A 87 17.57 -4.31 -4.48
C GLU A 87 18.95 -4.06 -5.08
N ASN A 88 19.04 -3.21 -6.11
CA ASN A 88 20.29 -2.80 -6.73
C ASN A 88 20.88 -1.50 -6.12
N ASP A 89 20.47 -1.12 -4.91
CA ASP A 89 20.93 0.09 -4.19
C ASP A 89 20.67 1.41 -4.94
N LYS A 90 19.73 1.44 -5.88
CA LYS A 90 19.33 2.62 -6.67
C LYS A 90 18.08 3.30 -6.12
N TYR A 91 18.06 3.50 -4.80
CA TYR A 91 16.90 4.08 -4.12
C TYR A 91 16.54 5.48 -4.65
N ASP A 92 17.51 6.32 -4.97
CA ASP A 92 17.27 7.67 -5.48
C ASP A 92 16.49 7.66 -6.81
N GLU A 93 16.74 6.66 -7.66
CA GLU A 93 15.99 6.47 -8.91
C GLU A 93 14.54 6.04 -8.63
N ALA A 94 14.35 5.11 -7.68
CA ALA A 94 13.03 4.67 -7.24
C ALA A 94 12.23 5.83 -6.62
N GLU A 95 12.84 6.62 -5.74
CA GLU A 95 12.20 7.77 -5.10
C GLU A 95 11.84 8.84 -6.13
N LYS A 96 12.73 9.13 -7.10
CA LYS A 96 12.42 10.05 -8.20
C LYS A 96 11.21 9.58 -9.02
N SER A 97 11.13 8.28 -9.30
CA SER A 97 9.99 7.68 -9.99
C SER A 97 8.68 7.87 -9.22
N LEU A 98 8.70 7.58 -7.92
CA LEU A 98 7.55 7.75 -7.02
C LEU A 98 7.13 9.22 -6.87
N VAL A 99 8.09 10.14 -6.73
CA VAL A 99 7.83 11.59 -6.67
C VAL A 99 7.14 12.06 -7.95
N ASN A 100 7.61 11.61 -9.12
CA ASN A 100 6.99 11.95 -10.40
C ASN A 100 5.56 11.39 -10.49
N TYR A 101 5.37 10.12 -10.14
CA TYR A 101 4.06 9.48 -10.14
C TYR A 101 3.06 10.26 -9.27
N TYR A 102 3.37 10.50 -8.00
CA TYR A 102 2.44 11.18 -7.10
C TYR A 102 2.26 12.66 -7.42
N SER A 103 3.31 13.35 -7.90
CA SER A 103 3.17 14.75 -8.33
C SER A 103 2.25 14.90 -9.54
N ASN A 104 2.38 14.00 -10.53
CA ASN A 104 1.59 14.08 -11.77
C ASN A 104 0.12 13.70 -11.56
N ASN A 105 -0.17 12.83 -10.59
CA ASN A 105 -1.52 12.36 -10.30
C ASN A 105 -2.17 13.08 -9.10
N LEU A 106 -1.55 14.13 -8.56
CA LEU A 106 -1.96 14.75 -7.30
C LEU A 106 -3.43 15.22 -7.31
N THR A 107 -3.83 15.95 -8.35
CA THR A 107 -5.21 16.46 -8.48
C THR A 107 -6.21 15.31 -8.58
N GLU A 108 -5.94 14.29 -9.41
CA GLU A 108 -6.81 13.11 -9.50
C GLU A 108 -6.92 12.38 -8.17
N ILE A 109 -5.82 12.25 -7.42
CA ILE A 109 -5.82 11.66 -6.08
C ILE A 109 -6.78 12.43 -5.16
N PHE A 110 -6.71 13.77 -5.12
CA PHE A 110 -7.59 14.57 -4.27
C PHE A 110 -9.04 14.59 -4.73
N GLU A 111 -9.31 14.50 -6.04
CA GLU A 111 -10.66 14.30 -6.58
C GLU A 111 -11.26 12.97 -6.10
N VAL A 112 -10.49 11.88 -6.20
CA VAL A 112 -10.90 10.55 -5.72
C VAL A 112 -11.11 10.56 -4.21
N LEU A 113 -10.17 11.13 -3.44
CA LEU A 113 -10.29 11.24 -1.98
C LEU A 113 -11.54 12.04 -1.58
N SER A 114 -11.80 13.17 -2.23
CA SER A 114 -12.95 14.02 -1.96
C SER A 114 -14.27 13.33 -2.29
N LYS A 115 -14.31 12.54 -3.37
CA LYS A 115 -15.49 11.75 -3.75
C LYS A 115 -15.79 10.63 -2.73
N ARG A 116 -14.75 10.00 -2.21
CA ARG A 116 -14.86 8.89 -1.25
C ARG A 116 -15.14 9.35 0.17
N HIS A 117 -14.64 10.53 0.55
CA HIS A 117 -14.75 11.09 1.90
C HIS A 117 -15.42 12.47 1.87
N PRO A 118 -16.70 12.57 1.46
CA PRO A 118 -17.36 13.85 1.21
C PRO A 118 -17.44 14.75 2.46
N ILE A 119 -17.57 14.15 3.66
CA ILE A 119 -17.58 14.89 4.93
C ILE A 119 -16.22 15.55 5.26
N ARG A 120 -15.13 15.11 4.62
CA ARG A 120 -13.78 15.66 4.78
C ARG A 120 -13.33 16.51 3.59
N LYS A 121 -14.20 16.72 2.58
CA LYS A 121 -13.86 17.41 1.34
C LYS A 121 -13.19 18.77 1.56
N GLU A 122 -13.68 19.55 2.51
CA GLU A 122 -13.10 20.87 2.82
C GLU A 122 -11.69 20.78 3.41
N ILE A 123 -11.42 19.77 4.24
CA ILE A 123 -10.07 19.55 4.77
C ILE A 123 -9.14 19.08 3.64
N LEU A 124 -9.63 18.16 2.79
CA LEU A 124 -8.87 17.62 1.67
C LEU A 124 -8.51 18.69 0.63
N SER A 125 -9.43 19.61 0.31
CA SER A 125 -9.16 20.73 -0.59
C SER A 125 -8.12 21.69 -0.01
N GLN A 126 -8.15 21.94 1.30
CA GLN A 126 -7.15 22.76 1.98
C GLN A 126 -5.77 22.08 2.02
N ILE A 127 -5.71 20.76 2.16
CA ILE A 127 -4.45 20.00 2.03
C ILE A 127 -3.87 20.17 0.63
N GLU A 128 -4.67 19.96 -0.42
CA GLU A 128 -4.23 20.10 -1.82
C GLU A 128 -3.72 21.52 -2.09
N LYS A 129 -4.49 22.54 -1.69
CA LYS A 129 -4.08 23.94 -1.81
C LYS A 129 -2.76 24.21 -1.08
N SER A 130 -2.64 23.76 0.17
CA SER A 130 -1.42 23.95 0.97
C SER A 130 -0.20 23.27 0.34
N TYR A 131 -0.38 22.08 -0.26
CA TYR A 131 0.69 21.43 -1.00
C TYR A 131 1.14 22.24 -2.21
N ASN A 132 0.18 22.76 -3.01
CA ASN A 132 0.47 23.57 -4.20
C ASN A 132 1.14 24.91 -3.86
N GLU A 133 0.87 25.45 -2.68
CA GLU A 133 1.53 26.64 -2.12
C GLU A 133 2.84 26.30 -1.38
N GLU A 134 3.32 25.05 -1.46
CA GLU A 134 4.54 24.55 -0.80
C GLU A 134 4.55 24.71 0.73
N LEU A 135 3.38 24.79 1.36
CA LEU A 135 3.20 24.92 2.81
C LEU A 135 3.33 23.56 3.52
N PHE A 136 4.43 22.85 3.30
CA PHE A 136 4.60 21.45 3.72
C PHE A 136 4.53 21.24 5.24
N TYR A 137 4.95 22.23 6.03
CA TYR A 137 4.83 22.20 7.49
C TYR A 137 3.37 22.16 7.97
N LEU A 138 2.43 22.68 7.16
CA LEU A 138 0.99 22.59 7.40
C LEU A 138 0.40 21.33 6.75
N THR A 139 0.82 21.00 5.51
CA THR A 139 0.33 19.85 4.77
C THR A 139 0.54 18.54 5.54
N ILE A 140 1.76 18.28 6.02
CA ILE A 140 2.13 16.97 6.59
C ILE A 140 1.32 16.64 7.86
N PRO A 141 1.26 17.49 8.91
CA PRO A 141 0.47 17.20 10.10
C PRO A 141 -1.01 17.02 9.82
N VAL A 142 -1.57 17.83 8.90
CA VAL A 142 -2.98 17.72 8.52
C VAL A 142 -3.24 16.40 7.80
N VAL A 143 -2.42 15.99 6.84
CA VAL A 143 -2.52 14.68 6.17
C VAL A 143 -2.43 13.53 7.19
N LEU A 144 -1.47 13.59 8.11
CA LEU A 144 -1.32 12.59 9.18
C LEU A 144 -2.57 12.49 10.05
N SER A 145 -3.21 13.61 10.38
CA SER A 145 -4.48 13.58 11.13
C SER A 145 -5.63 12.96 10.32
N GLN A 146 -5.67 13.19 9.00
CA GLN A 146 -6.75 12.71 8.15
C GLN A 146 -6.70 11.20 7.92
N ILE A 147 -5.53 10.56 7.97
CA ILE A 147 -5.42 9.09 7.89
C ILE A 147 -6.23 8.40 9.00
N ASP A 148 -6.10 8.85 10.25
CA ASP A 148 -6.94 8.35 11.36
C ASP A 148 -8.40 8.77 11.18
N GLY A 149 -8.63 9.98 10.69
CA GLY A 149 -9.96 10.53 10.43
C GLY A 149 -10.77 9.65 9.49
N ILE A 150 -10.24 9.34 8.30
CA ILE A 150 -10.95 8.52 7.31
C ILE A 150 -11.22 7.09 7.82
N CYS A 151 -10.28 6.52 8.60
CA CYS A 151 -10.49 5.22 9.23
C CYS A 151 -11.63 5.29 10.25
N ASN A 152 -11.65 6.34 11.08
CA ASN A 152 -12.62 6.49 12.14
C ASN A 152 -14.04 6.69 11.60
N ASP A 153 -14.21 7.44 10.51
CA ASP A 153 -15.53 7.69 9.92
C ASP A 153 -16.21 6.41 9.44
N ILE A 154 -15.42 5.46 8.90
CA ILE A 154 -15.92 4.23 8.30
C ILE A 154 -15.98 3.09 9.33
N THR A 155 -14.99 3.02 10.22
CA THR A 155 -14.75 1.82 11.05
C THR A 155 -14.86 2.08 12.55
N THR A 156 -14.94 3.35 12.98
CA THR A 156 -14.77 3.79 14.39
C THR A 156 -13.42 3.44 15.02
N LYS A 157 -12.45 2.99 14.20
CA LYS A 157 -11.10 2.63 14.61
C LYS A 157 -10.07 3.54 13.96
N LYS A 158 -8.89 3.61 14.58
CA LYS A 158 -7.78 4.45 14.11
C LYS A 158 -6.64 3.61 13.51
N PHE A 159 -5.86 4.21 12.63
CA PHE A 159 -4.73 3.57 11.97
C PHE A 159 -3.46 3.64 12.82
N PHE A 160 -3.16 4.81 13.41
CA PHE A 160 -1.95 4.97 14.21
C PHE A 160 -2.07 4.37 15.61
N ILE A 161 -3.29 4.11 16.11
CA ILE A 161 -3.49 3.37 17.36
C ILE A 161 -3.25 1.88 17.12
N LYS A 162 -2.48 1.26 18.01
CA LYS A 162 -2.17 -0.18 17.95
C LYS A 162 -3.13 -1.00 18.80
N ASN A 163 -3.56 -2.15 18.29
CA ASN A 163 -4.29 -3.16 19.04
C ASN A 163 -3.33 -4.01 19.91
N LYS A 164 -3.88 -5.03 20.59
CA LYS A 164 -3.11 -5.94 21.46
C LYS A 164 -2.02 -6.75 20.72
N GLU A 165 -2.16 -6.91 19.40
CA GLU A 165 -1.21 -7.60 18.53
C GLU A 165 -0.18 -6.65 17.89
N TYR A 166 -0.14 -5.39 18.33
CA TYR A 166 0.71 -4.32 17.77
C TYR A 166 0.42 -3.96 16.31
N LEU A 167 -0.76 -4.35 15.80
CA LEU A 167 -1.26 -3.97 14.48
C LEU A 167 -2.13 -2.71 14.59
N PRO A 168 -2.30 -1.91 13.52
CA PRO A 168 -3.31 -0.84 13.47
C PRO A 168 -4.67 -1.32 13.97
N GLU A 169 -5.37 -0.53 14.78
CA GLU A 169 -6.67 -0.91 15.35
C GLU A 169 -7.71 -1.19 14.25
N VAL A 170 -7.60 -0.48 13.13
CA VAL A 170 -8.44 -0.65 11.93
C VAL A 170 -8.14 -1.94 11.15
N TYR A 171 -6.98 -2.59 11.37
CA TYR A 171 -6.52 -3.72 10.57
C TYR A 171 -7.51 -4.92 10.53
N PRO A 172 -8.07 -5.41 11.65
CA PRO A 172 -8.99 -6.56 11.61
C PRO A 172 -10.28 -6.29 10.84
N ILE A 173 -10.64 -5.02 10.65
CA ILE A 173 -11.80 -4.62 9.85
C ILE A 173 -11.40 -4.62 8.38
N ILE A 174 -10.28 -3.98 8.02
CA ILE A 174 -9.73 -4.00 6.66
C ILE A 174 -9.52 -5.45 6.18
N GLU A 175 -8.94 -6.32 7.01
CA GLU A 175 -8.71 -7.73 6.64
C GLU A 175 -10.02 -8.47 6.29
N LYS A 176 -11.13 -8.14 6.97
CA LYS A 176 -12.45 -8.71 6.65
C LYS A 176 -13.09 -8.10 5.40
N MET A 177 -12.71 -6.86 5.07
CA MET A 177 -13.12 -6.15 3.86
C MET A 177 -12.25 -6.52 2.65
N HIS A 178 -11.30 -7.44 2.78
CA HIS A 178 -10.47 -7.87 1.66
C HIS A 178 -10.76 -9.33 1.32
N SER A 179 -10.67 -9.64 0.03
CA SER A 179 -10.78 -11.00 -0.47
C SER A 179 -9.38 -11.60 -0.60
N SER A 180 -9.31 -12.92 -0.78
CA SER A 180 -8.05 -13.62 -1.03
C SER A 180 -7.25 -13.05 -2.20
N MET A 181 -7.91 -12.29 -3.10
CA MET A 181 -7.26 -11.64 -4.22
C MET A 181 -6.62 -10.28 -3.91
N THR A 182 -7.20 -9.53 -2.98
CA THR A 182 -6.72 -8.18 -2.60
C THR A 182 -5.89 -8.19 -1.33
N ASP A 183 -5.70 -9.35 -0.70
CA ASP A 183 -4.87 -9.55 0.50
C ASP A 183 -3.41 -9.16 0.29
N ILE A 184 -2.90 -9.20 -0.96
CA ILE A 184 -1.54 -8.82 -1.30
C ILE A 184 -1.23 -7.36 -0.92
N PHE A 185 -2.23 -6.48 -0.99
CA PHE A 185 -2.09 -5.07 -0.64
C PHE A 185 -2.05 -4.83 0.87
N LEU A 186 -2.32 -5.84 1.71
CA LEU A 186 -2.33 -5.67 3.18
C LEU A 186 -0.93 -5.80 3.79
N ALA A 187 0.07 -6.25 3.04
CA ALA A 187 1.42 -6.49 3.56
C ALA A 187 2.06 -5.25 4.22
N PRO A 188 1.95 -4.02 3.67
CA PRO A 188 2.45 -2.81 4.32
C PRO A 188 1.78 -2.48 5.66
N ILE A 189 0.48 -2.78 5.84
CA ILE A 189 -0.24 -2.49 7.10
C ILE A 189 0.17 -3.41 8.24
N LYS A 190 0.48 -4.67 7.93
CA LYS A 190 0.87 -5.67 8.93
C LYS A 190 2.24 -5.37 9.55
N ASN A 191 3.03 -4.55 8.88
CA ASN A 191 4.40 -4.24 9.26
C ASN A 191 4.52 -2.80 9.74
N SER A 192 5.54 -2.57 10.57
CA SER A 192 5.84 -1.22 11.04
C SER A 192 6.53 -0.44 9.93
N SER A 193 6.13 0.82 9.74
CA SER A 193 6.72 1.77 8.79
C SER A 193 7.31 2.97 9.55
N PRO A 194 8.20 3.77 8.94
CA PRO A 194 8.79 4.95 9.58
C PRO A 194 7.76 5.92 10.18
N LEU A 195 6.61 6.06 9.50
CA LEU A 195 5.51 6.92 9.92
C LEU A 195 4.76 6.42 11.16
N ASN A 196 4.86 5.12 11.47
CA ASN A 196 4.04 4.44 12.46
C ASN A 196 4.83 3.86 13.64
N VAL A 197 6.15 4.01 13.62
CA VAL A 197 7.03 3.47 14.67
C VAL A 197 7.17 4.44 15.82
N TRP A 198 7.46 3.88 16.99
CA TRP A 198 7.96 4.66 18.12
C TRP A 198 9.28 5.35 17.74
N GLU A 199 9.48 6.58 18.22
CA GLU A 199 10.68 7.40 17.94
C GLU A 199 11.99 6.62 18.16
N LYS A 200 12.06 5.79 19.21
CA LYS A 200 13.25 4.99 19.56
C LYS A 200 13.59 3.89 18.54
N LYS A 201 12.69 3.60 17.60
CA LYS A 201 12.86 2.60 16.53
C LYS A 201 13.01 3.22 15.15
N ILE A 202 13.03 4.56 15.03
CA ILE A 202 13.20 5.21 13.73
C ILE A 202 14.56 4.90 13.10
N GLY A 203 15.59 4.62 13.93
CA GLY A 203 16.93 4.24 13.47
C GLY A 203 16.97 2.89 12.73
N ASP A 204 15.93 2.07 12.84
CA ASP A 204 15.80 0.80 12.12
C ASP A 204 15.35 1.02 10.66
N PHE A 205 15.00 2.26 10.30
CA PHE A 205 14.50 2.61 8.99
C PHE A 205 15.45 3.56 8.25
N PRO A 206 15.60 3.39 6.92
CA PRO A 206 16.41 4.28 6.10
C PRO A 206 15.85 5.71 6.09
N LEU A 207 14.53 5.86 6.24
CA LEU A 207 13.86 7.16 6.34
C LEU A 207 13.55 7.52 7.79
N LYS A 208 13.87 8.75 8.17
CA LYS A 208 13.56 9.33 9.49
C LYS A 208 12.37 10.29 9.44
N LEU A 209 11.21 9.79 9.00
CA LEU A 209 9.96 10.55 9.00
C LEU A 209 9.03 9.97 10.08
N ASN A 210 9.13 10.47 11.31
CA ASN A 210 8.39 9.94 12.45
C ASN A 210 7.20 10.82 12.84
N ARG A 211 5.97 10.26 12.84
CA ARG A 211 4.76 10.98 13.24
C ARG A 211 4.86 11.59 14.64
N HIS A 212 5.42 10.86 15.61
CA HIS A 212 5.48 11.34 16.99
C HIS A 212 6.40 12.56 17.09
N GLU A 213 7.58 12.50 16.49
CA GLU A 213 8.52 13.63 16.48
C GLU A 213 7.93 14.86 15.78
N ILE A 214 7.22 14.68 14.66
CA ILE A 214 6.53 15.77 13.95
C ILE A 214 5.45 16.40 14.84
N LEU A 215 4.55 15.59 15.42
CA LEU A 215 3.41 16.12 16.18
C LEU A 215 3.80 16.68 17.56
N HIS A 216 4.92 16.24 18.13
CA HIS A 216 5.48 16.82 19.34
C HIS A 216 6.41 18.01 19.07
N GLY A 217 6.65 18.36 17.80
CA GLY A 217 7.51 19.49 17.41
C GLY A 217 9.00 19.25 17.66
N VAL A 218 9.43 17.99 17.75
CA VAL A 218 10.84 17.58 17.92
C VAL A 218 11.57 17.64 16.58
N ASP A 219 10.96 17.11 15.52
CA ASP A 219 11.48 17.26 14.17
C ASP A 219 11.03 18.62 13.61
N ILE A 220 11.99 19.46 13.24
CA ILE A 220 11.75 20.79 12.66
C ILE A 220 12.09 20.86 11.16
N ASN A 221 12.59 19.76 10.56
CA ASN A 221 13.03 19.70 9.17
C ASN A 221 12.13 18.81 8.29
N TYR A 222 11.02 18.31 8.84
CA TYR A 222 10.11 17.42 8.11
C TYR A 222 9.43 18.08 6.90
N GLY A 223 9.33 19.41 6.86
CA GLY A 223 8.54 20.17 5.89
C GLY A 223 9.20 20.26 4.51
N ASN A 224 9.08 19.21 3.69
CA ASN A 224 9.50 19.23 2.29
C ASN A 224 8.54 18.43 1.38
N LYS A 225 8.71 18.62 0.06
CA LYS A 225 7.88 18.00 -0.98
C LYS A 225 7.86 16.47 -0.92
N ILE A 226 9.01 15.83 -0.69
CA ILE A 226 9.11 14.38 -0.68
C ILE A 226 8.33 13.80 0.50
N ASN A 227 8.51 14.37 1.68
CA ASN A 227 7.80 13.95 2.89
C ASN A 227 6.29 14.19 2.79
N SER A 228 5.84 15.29 2.18
CA SER A 228 4.41 15.53 1.96
C SER A 228 3.81 14.51 0.99
N LEU A 229 4.49 14.18 -0.11
CA LEU A 229 4.06 13.12 -1.02
C LEU A 229 4.03 11.73 -0.37
N LYS A 230 5.02 11.39 0.48
CA LYS A 230 5.00 10.14 1.26
C LYS A 230 3.75 10.05 2.13
N CYS A 231 3.42 11.11 2.86
CA CYS A 231 2.20 11.17 3.67
C CYS A 231 0.92 11.08 2.82
N ILE A 232 0.88 11.74 1.66
CA ILE A 232 -0.26 11.69 0.73
C ILE A 232 -0.42 10.29 0.14
N SER A 233 0.68 9.61 -0.20
CA SER A 233 0.65 8.22 -0.67
C SER A 233 0.00 7.29 0.37
N LEU A 234 0.36 7.46 1.65
CA LEU A 234 -0.28 6.72 2.74
C LEU A 234 -1.77 7.05 2.87
N LEU A 235 -2.16 8.33 2.79
CA LEU A 235 -3.57 8.73 2.84
C LEU A 235 -4.39 8.09 1.71
N LYS A 236 -3.88 8.12 0.47
CA LYS A 236 -4.54 7.51 -0.69
C LYS A 236 -4.61 5.99 -0.55
N TYR A 237 -3.51 5.34 -0.18
CA TYR A 237 -3.46 3.91 0.07
C TYR A 237 -4.48 3.46 1.13
N ILE A 238 -4.55 4.15 2.28
CA ILE A 238 -5.52 3.82 3.32
C ILE A 238 -6.96 4.02 2.83
N SER A 239 -7.22 5.11 2.11
CA SER A 239 -8.52 5.35 1.47
C SER A 239 -8.92 4.22 0.50
N ASP A 240 -7.98 3.70 -0.30
CA ASP A 240 -8.25 2.58 -1.19
C ASP A 240 -8.67 1.32 -0.44
N LEU A 241 -7.99 1.01 0.68
CA LEU A 241 -8.23 -0.20 1.45
C LEU A 241 -9.54 -0.16 2.25
N ILE A 242 -9.95 1.01 2.73
CA ILE A 242 -11.18 1.15 3.53
C ILE A 242 -12.44 1.39 2.67
N ILE A 243 -12.29 1.75 1.38
CA ILE A 243 -13.43 2.01 0.48
C ILE A 243 -13.66 0.87 -0.52
N ARG A 244 -12.63 0.09 -0.91
CA ARG A 244 -12.81 -1.02 -1.87
C ARG A 244 -13.48 -2.25 -1.22
N ILE A 245 -14.82 -2.26 -1.20
CA ILE A 245 -15.65 -3.33 -1.78
C ILE A 245 -16.99 -2.65 -2.11
N ASP A 246 -17.16 -2.18 -3.36
CA ASP A 246 -18.47 -2.04 -4.05
C ASP A 246 -18.26 -1.26 -5.36
N ARG A 247 -17.57 -1.88 -6.32
CA ARG A 247 -17.74 -1.63 -7.75
C ARG A 247 -17.92 -2.95 -8.46
#